data_AF-R6XE26-F1
#
_entry.id   AF-R6XE26-F1
#
_cell.length_a   1.000
_cell.length_b   1.000
_cell.length_c   1.000
_cell.angle_alpha   90.00
_cell.angle_beta   90.00
_cell.angle_gamma   90.00
#
_symmetry.space_group_name_H-M   'P 1'
#
loop_
_entity.id
_entity.type
_entity.pdbx_description
1 polymer ?
#
loop_
_entity_poly.entity_id
_entity_poly.type
_entity_poly.pdbx_seq_one_letter_code
_entity_poly.pdbx_strand_id
1 'polypeptide(L)'
;MRKILTFVCVALLMAGLCGCEKPDMSKLEGTWSEQYAPSVFAMDGSVEYTFDRNNNYQLHTYDALGGEPHDYSGRYAIDLINKGTITINPQMSDYSNVTYTLVKLTSKEMV
;
A
#
# COMPACT_ATOMS: atom_id res chain seq x y z
N MET A 1 33.24 -18.41 -37.24
CA MET A 1 32.26 -17.47 -36.65
C MET A 1 31.77 -18.05 -35.33
N ARG A 2 31.63 -17.18 -34.32
CA ARG A 2 31.19 -17.41 -32.93
C ARG A 2 29.84 -18.18 -32.89
N LYS A 3 29.43 -18.91 -31.85
CA LYS A 3 29.34 -18.53 -30.43
C LYS A 3 29.27 -19.76 -29.53
N ILE A 4 30.01 -19.71 -28.42
CA ILE A 4 29.87 -20.58 -27.24
C ILE A 4 28.53 -20.26 -26.58
N LEU A 5 27.69 -21.26 -26.33
CA LEU A 5 26.44 -21.11 -25.59
C LEU A 5 26.59 -21.76 -24.21
N THR A 6 27.19 -21.03 -23.29
CA THR A 6 27.23 -21.38 -21.87
C THR A 6 26.30 -20.43 -21.13
N PHE A 7 25.04 -20.81 -20.95
CA PHE A 7 24.14 -20.11 -20.02
C PHE A 7 24.26 -20.78 -18.64
N VAL A 8 25.30 -20.39 -17.91
CA VAL A 8 25.32 -20.51 -16.45
C VAL A 8 24.93 -19.14 -15.91
N CYS A 9 23.63 -18.95 -15.63
CA CYS A 9 23.18 -17.88 -14.73
C CYS A 9 22.79 -18.53 -13.42
N VAL A 10 23.82 -18.98 -12.68
CA VAL A 10 23.73 -19.04 -11.22
C VAL A 10 23.88 -17.60 -10.74
N ALA A 11 22.74 -16.98 -10.42
CA ALA A 11 22.68 -15.85 -9.52
C ALA A 11 21.55 -16.12 -8.51
N LEU A 12 21.76 -17.19 -7.74
CA LEU A 12 21.23 -17.26 -6.38
C LEU A 12 21.91 -16.17 -5.55
N LEU A 13 21.13 -15.58 -4.64
CA LEU A 13 21.53 -14.68 -3.55
C LEU A 13 21.70 -13.19 -3.91
N MET A 14 20.57 -12.53 -4.10
CA MET A 14 20.37 -11.17 -3.55
C MET A 14 19.53 -11.27 -2.27
N ALA A 15 19.96 -12.11 -1.33
CA ALA A 15 19.52 -12.04 0.06
C ALA A 15 20.58 -11.24 0.80
N GLY A 16 20.21 -10.02 1.22
CA GLY A 16 20.98 -9.22 2.16
C GLY A 16 21.68 -8.03 1.53
N LEU A 17 20.94 -6.91 1.40
CA LEU A 17 21.41 -5.53 1.66
C LEU A 17 20.28 -4.48 1.50
N CYS A 18 19.00 -4.87 1.43
CA CYS A 18 17.95 -3.97 1.91
C CYS A 18 18.02 -4.01 3.43
N GLY A 19 18.65 -3.02 4.06
CA GLY A 19 18.33 -2.72 5.45
C GLY A 19 16.80 -2.65 5.52
N CYS A 20 16.19 -3.45 6.39
CA CYS A 20 14.78 -3.28 6.75
C CYS A 20 14.67 -1.94 7.51
N GLU A 21 14.87 -0.83 6.80
CA GLU A 21 14.46 0.47 7.30
C GLU A 21 12.95 0.39 7.40
N LYS A 22 12.46 0.35 8.65
CA LYS A 22 11.04 0.36 8.92
C LYS A 22 10.43 1.59 8.24
N PRO A 23 9.25 1.48 7.59
CA PRO A 23 8.65 2.59 6.89
C PRO A 23 8.52 3.82 7.80
N ASP A 24 8.87 4.99 7.27
CA ASP A 24 8.75 6.25 8.00
C ASP A 24 7.29 6.71 7.97
N MET A 25 6.55 6.35 9.02
CA MET A 25 5.12 6.63 9.16
C MET A 25 4.77 8.12 9.20
N SER A 26 5.75 9.02 9.39
CA SER A 26 5.50 10.46 9.27
C SER A 26 5.10 10.88 7.85
N LYS A 27 5.38 10.03 6.85
CA LYS A 27 5.03 10.26 5.44
C LYS A 27 3.68 9.70 5.03
N LEU A 28 2.93 9.08 5.94
CA LEU A 28 1.63 8.49 5.63
C LEU A 28 0.57 9.56 5.35
N GLU A 29 0.66 10.71 6.02
CA GLU A 29 -0.27 11.82 5.83
C GLU A 29 -0.31 12.26 4.36
N GLY A 30 -1.53 12.39 3.83
CA GLY A 30 -1.75 12.76 2.44
C GLY A 30 -2.74 11.82 1.75
N THR A 31 -2.88 12.01 0.44
CA THR A 31 -3.80 11.26 -0.41
C THR A 31 -3.05 10.20 -1.22
N TRP A 32 -3.60 9.00 -1.22
CA TRP A 32 -3.04 7.80 -1.84
C TRP A 32 -4.10 7.13 -2.71
N SER A 33 -3.83 7.01 -3.99
CA SER A 33 -4.71 6.30 -4.93
C SER A 33 -4.21 4.86 -5.10
N GLU A 34 -5.10 3.88 -5.03
CA GLU A 34 -4.75 2.50 -5.35
C GLU A 34 -4.38 2.38 -6.83
N GLN A 35 -3.29 1.66 -7.10
CA GLN A 35 -2.83 1.41 -8.47
C GLN A 35 -2.53 -0.07 -8.66
N TYR A 36 -3.00 -0.60 -9.78
CA TYR A 36 -2.84 -2.00 -10.15
C TYR A 36 -2.06 -2.08 -11.46
N ALA A 37 -1.18 -3.07 -11.57
CA ALA A 37 -0.51 -3.36 -12.84
C ALA A 37 -1.58 -3.82 -13.86
N PRO A 38 -1.76 -3.12 -15.01
CA PRO A 38 -2.83 -3.44 -15.95
C PRO A 38 -2.76 -4.87 -16.53
N SER A 39 -1.59 -5.50 -16.48
CA SER A 39 -1.39 -6.90 -16.88
C SER A 39 -1.95 -7.91 -15.88
N VAL A 40 -2.17 -7.51 -14.62
CA VAL A 40 -2.70 -8.35 -13.54
C VAL A 40 -4.17 -8.04 -13.31
N PHE A 41 -4.50 -6.76 -13.23
CA PHE A 41 -5.85 -6.28 -12.98
C PHE A 41 -5.99 -4.85 -13.50
N ALA A 42 -7.05 -4.59 -14.24
CA ALA A 42 -7.45 -3.25 -14.66
C ALA A 42 -8.78 -2.93 -13.98
N MET A 43 -8.80 -1.84 -13.22
CA MET A 43 -10.01 -1.35 -12.58
C MET A 43 -10.59 -0.20 -13.40
N ASP A 44 -11.85 -0.33 -13.78
CA ASP A 44 -12.63 0.78 -14.36
C ASP A 44 -13.26 1.57 -13.22
N GLY A 45 -12.46 2.46 -12.62
CA GLY A 45 -12.82 3.24 -11.43
C GLY A 45 -11.61 3.79 -10.70
N SER A 46 -11.82 4.32 -9.50
CA SER A 46 -10.75 4.76 -8.60
C SER A 46 -11.05 4.46 -7.14
N VAL A 47 -9.99 4.29 -6.36
CA VAL A 47 -10.02 4.17 -4.90
C VAL A 47 -8.94 5.07 -4.34
N GLU A 48 -9.31 6.03 -3.50
CA GLU A 48 -8.39 7.02 -2.94
C GLU A 48 -8.59 7.13 -1.43
N TYR A 49 -7.50 7.01 -0.69
CA TYR A 49 -7.45 7.21 0.77
C TYR A 49 -6.78 8.53 1.08
N THR A 50 -7.33 9.30 2.01
CA THR A 50 -6.66 10.47 2.59
C THR A 50 -6.48 10.25 4.09
N PHE A 51 -5.23 10.22 4.56
CA PHE A 51 -4.89 10.08 5.98
C PHE A 51 -4.48 11.43 6.57
N ASP A 52 -4.99 11.77 7.75
CA ASP A 52 -4.67 13.01 8.46
C ASP A 52 -3.84 12.79 9.74
N ARG A 53 -3.24 13.86 10.28
CA ARG A 53 -2.44 13.77 11.53
C ARG A 53 -3.24 13.42 12.78
N ASN A 54 -4.57 13.46 12.71
CA ASN A 54 -5.47 13.22 13.84
C ASN A 54 -5.96 11.76 13.87
N ASN A 55 -5.30 10.87 13.12
CA ASN A 55 -5.65 9.46 13.00
C ASN A 55 -7.04 9.22 12.39
N ASN A 56 -7.52 10.12 11.52
CA ASN A 56 -8.70 9.91 10.70
C ASN A 56 -8.30 9.60 9.26
N TYR A 57 -9.13 8.84 8.57
CA TYR A 57 -9.03 8.67 7.14
C TYR A 57 -10.36 8.98 6.45
N GLN A 58 -10.26 9.42 5.21
CA GLN A 58 -11.36 9.47 4.26
C GLN A 58 -11.06 8.50 3.12
N LEU A 59 -12.07 7.79 2.64
CA LEU A 59 -11.98 6.90 1.49
C LEU A 59 -12.99 7.37 0.46
N HIS A 60 -12.49 7.74 -0.71
CA HIS A 60 -13.28 8.05 -1.89
C HIS A 60 -13.19 6.86 -2.86
N THR A 61 -14.33 6.36 -3.31
CA THR A 61 -14.39 5.32 -4.33
C THR A 61 -15.27 5.77 -5.48
N TYR A 62 -14.84 5.52 -6.70
CA TYR A 62 -15.62 5.76 -7.90
C TYR A 62 -15.72 4.47 -8.72
N ASP A 63 -16.94 4.04 -9.01
CA ASP A 63 -17.23 2.95 -9.94
C ASP A 63 -17.66 3.54 -11.29
N ALA A 64 -16.88 3.28 -12.34
CA ALA A 64 -17.18 3.81 -13.67
C ALA A 64 -18.43 3.18 -14.31
N LEU A 65 -18.84 1.98 -13.88
CA LEU A 65 -20.03 1.31 -14.40
C LEU A 65 -21.31 1.89 -13.79
N GLY A 66 -21.30 2.15 -12.48
CA GLY A 66 -22.38 2.81 -11.76
C GLY A 66 -22.43 4.32 -12.00
N GLY A 67 -21.27 4.94 -12.29
CA GLY A 67 -21.13 6.38 -12.50
C GLY A 67 -21.24 7.21 -11.22
N GLU A 68 -21.38 6.57 -10.06
CA GLU A 68 -21.63 7.24 -8.78
C GLU A 68 -20.40 7.10 -7.85
N PRO A 69 -19.91 8.19 -7.26
CA PRO A 69 -18.90 8.14 -6.21
C PRO A 69 -19.52 7.79 -4.85
N HIS A 70 -18.70 7.20 -3.98
CA HIS A 70 -19.02 6.97 -2.58
C HIS A 70 -17.89 7.44 -1.67
N ASP A 71 -18.25 8.11 -0.59
CA ASP A 71 -17.32 8.62 0.42
C ASP A 71 -17.56 7.92 1.75
N TYR A 72 -16.47 7.48 2.36
CA TYR A 72 -16.44 6.89 3.69
C TYR A 72 -15.45 7.63 4.57
N SER A 73 -15.66 7.59 5.88
CA SER A 73 -14.75 8.18 6.85
C SER A 73 -14.61 7.25 8.04
N GLY A 74 -13.41 7.23 8.63
CA GLY A 74 -13.14 6.40 9.78
C GLY A 74 -11.88 6.82 10.50
N ARG A 75 -11.41 5.94 11.37
CA ARG A 75 -10.15 6.14 12.11
C ARG A 75 -9.14 5.10 11.70
N TYR A 76 -7.87 5.43 11.87
CA TYR A 76 -6.78 4.47 11.73
C TYR A 76 -5.87 4.52 12.94
N ALA A 77 -5.07 3.48 13.14
CA ALA A 77 -4.01 3.44 14.13
C ALA A 77 -2.73 2.87 13.52
N ILE A 78 -1.59 3.39 13.96
CA ILE A 78 -0.27 2.90 13.56
C ILE A 78 0.32 2.16 14.76
N ASP A 79 0.88 0.96 14.55
CA ASP A 79 1.68 0.31 15.59
C ASP A 79 3.01 1.05 15.75
N LEU A 80 3.16 1.76 16.87
CA LEU A 80 4.36 2.51 17.22
C LEU A 80 5.52 1.61 17.68
N ILE A 81 5.23 0.38 18.13
CA ILE A 81 6.20 -0.61 18.63
C ILE A 81 6.80 -1.37 17.45
N ASN A 82 5.94 -1.92 16.58
CA ASN A 82 6.34 -2.61 15.36
C ASN A 82 6.11 -1.73 14.14
N LYS A 83 6.73 -0.53 14.12
CA LYS A 83 6.65 0.44 13.02
C LYS A 83 6.61 -0.30 11.68
N GLY A 84 5.48 -0.22 10.99
CA GLY A 84 5.24 -1.02 9.80
C GLY A 84 3.82 -1.50 9.64
N THR A 85 2.92 -1.34 10.61
CA THR A 85 1.51 -1.72 10.43
C THR A 85 0.56 -0.54 10.61
N ILE A 86 -0.51 -0.56 9.83
CA ILE A 86 -1.65 0.35 9.92
C ILE A 86 -2.90 -0.49 10.12
N THR A 87 -3.74 -0.10 11.07
CA THR A 87 -5.05 -0.72 11.29
C THR A 87 -6.13 0.29 10.99
N ILE A 88 -7.03 -0.05 10.07
CA ILE A 88 -8.22 0.70 9.72
C ILE A 88 -9.35 0.31 10.66
N ASN A 89 -10.12 1.30 11.11
CA ASN A 89 -11.21 1.18 12.08
C ASN A 89 -10.87 0.31 13.30
N PRO A 90 -9.76 0.62 14.02
CA PRO A 90 -9.30 -0.18 15.15
C PRO A 90 -10.32 -0.31 16.29
N GLN A 91 -11.28 0.62 16.36
CA GLN A 91 -12.37 0.62 17.33
C GLN A 91 -13.48 -0.41 17.02
N MET A 92 -13.57 -0.89 15.79
CA MET A 92 -14.58 -1.85 15.38
C MET A 92 -14.12 -3.27 15.73
N SER A 93 -15.06 -4.14 16.10
CA SER A 93 -14.79 -5.55 16.43
C SER A 93 -15.23 -6.52 15.35
N ASP A 94 -15.69 -6.00 14.21
CA ASP A 94 -16.16 -6.76 13.05
C ASP A 94 -15.10 -6.77 11.93
N TYR A 95 -15.49 -7.19 10.73
CA TYR A 95 -14.60 -7.25 9.56
C TYR A 95 -14.18 -5.89 9.00
N SER A 96 -14.74 -4.78 9.50
CA SER A 96 -14.27 -3.44 9.10
C SER A 96 -12.96 -3.04 9.79
N ASN A 97 -12.57 -3.79 10.83
CA ASN A 97 -11.24 -3.72 11.45
C ASN A 97 -10.24 -4.53 10.62
N VAL A 98 -9.35 -3.84 9.91
CA VAL A 98 -8.38 -4.49 9.01
C VAL A 98 -6.98 -3.95 9.27
N THR A 99 -6.03 -4.85 9.48
CA THR A 99 -4.62 -4.50 9.69
C THR A 99 -3.79 -4.86 8.46
N TYR A 100 -3.02 -3.89 7.98
CA TYR A 100 -2.08 -4.02 6.87
C TYR A 100 -0.65 -3.85 7.37
N THR A 101 0.29 -4.55 6.72
CA THR A 101 1.73 -4.31 6.89
C THR A 101 2.22 -3.46 5.73
N LEU A 102 2.71 -2.27 6.03
CA LEU A 102 3.44 -1.42 5.11
C LEU A 102 4.86 -1.94 4.96
N VAL A 103 5.17 -2.44 3.78
CA VAL A 103 6.49 -2.88 3.33
C VAL A 103 7.33 -1.69 2.86
N LYS A 104 6.69 -0.67 2.28
CA LYS A 104 7.36 0.53 1.76
C LYS A 104 6.51 1.77 1.96
N LEU A 105 7.13 2.87 2.40
CA LEU A 105 6.49 4.18 2.47
C LEU A 105 7.50 5.27 2.12
N THR A 106 7.23 5.96 1.01
CA THR A 106 8.02 7.12 0.54
C THR A 106 7.08 8.31 0.33
N SER A 107 7.56 9.41 -0.26
CA SER A 107 6.67 10.54 -0.62
C SER A 107 5.81 10.28 -1.86
N LYS A 108 5.96 9.12 -2.52
CA LYS A 108 5.29 8.81 -3.80
C LYS A 108 4.70 7.41 -3.89
N GLU A 109 5.01 6.54 -2.94
CA GLU A 109 4.65 5.13 -3.02
C GLU A 109 4.43 4.55 -1.61
N MET A 110 3.35 3.78 -1.49
CA MET A 110 2.95 3.00 -0.32
C MET A 110 2.66 1.56 -0.78
N VAL A 111 3.28 0.57 -0.14
CA VAL A 111 3.10 -0.87 -0.40
C VAL A 111 2.99 -1.59 0.92
#